data_AF-A0A1R2B1V8-F1
#
_entry.id   AF-A0A1R2B1V8-F1
#
_cell.length_a   1.000
_cell.length_b   1.000
_cell.length_c   1.000
_cell.angle_alpha   90.00
_cell.angle_beta   90.00
_cell.angle_gamma   90.00
#
_symmetry.space_group_name_H-M   'P 1'
#
loop_
_entity.id
_entity.type
_entity.pdbx_description
1 polymer ?
#
loop_
_entity_poly.entity_id
_entity_poly.type
_entity_poly.pdbx_seq_one_letter_code
_entity_poly.pdbx_strand_id
1 'polypeptide(L)'
;MGCCHSNQKIISPLDKIKTPSQILLKETLSKYVELLLQDYEKAIIEKIVPSKPLTMHEFDKIIKSSTQKAFQKYKDMTVNFSNKETVQEEINYYRLYLISKCKSKEGYFRFLSNFHSFEFVYQLMKHLIQELNDEKLTITECVSHYKKLAKGSIILEGLQNLYDAIELPTEKRLEFIINKTNAVRKELEDSRNQLLRIYSNANFPCTNEEIPSTTISFFTTLM
;
A
#
# COMPACT_ATOMS: atom_id res chain seq x y z
N MET A 1 -31.93 -11.97 -12.70
CA MET A 1 -31.27 -10.83 -13.37
C MET A 1 -31.88 -9.56 -12.82
N GLY A 2 -31.10 -8.75 -12.08
CA GLY A 2 -31.55 -7.47 -11.53
C GLY A 2 -30.43 -6.47 -11.70
N CYS A 3 -30.45 -5.75 -12.82
CA CYS A 3 -29.43 -4.79 -13.19
C CYS A 3 -29.73 -3.45 -12.47
N CYS A 4 -29.14 -3.24 -11.29
CA CYS A 4 -29.18 -1.94 -10.63
C CYS A 4 -28.21 -0.98 -11.34
N HIS A 5 -28.63 -0.41 -12.47
CA HIS A 5 -28.02 0.81 -13.01
C HIS A 5 -28.58 2.03 -12.25
N SER A 6 -28.14 2.24 -11.01
CA SER A 6 -28.25 3.57 -10.44
C SER A 6 -27.09 4.40 -10.98
N ASN A 7 -27.29 5.04 -12.14
CA ASN A 7 -26.53 6.22 -12.52
C ASN A 7 -26.89 7.37 -11.55
N GLN A 8 -26.57 7.22 -10.27
CA GLN A 8 -26.47 8.34 -9.37
C GLN A 8 -25.26 9.13 -9.83
N LYS A 9 -25.50 10.14 -10.69
CA LYS A 9 -24.53 11.21 -10.89
C LYS A 9 -24.24 11.75 -9.49
N ILE A 10 -23.01 11.58 -9.03
CA ILE A 10 -22.50 12.29 -7.86
C ILE A 10 -22.60 13.76 -8.25
N ILE A 11 -23.66 14.43 -7.80
CA ILE A 11 -23.81 15.88 -7.98
C ILE A 11 -22.69 16.48 -7.15
N SER A 12 -21.69 17.01 -7.85
CA SER A 12 -20.63 17.73 -7.17
C SER A 12 -21.29 18.95 -6.50
N PRO A 13 -20.94 19.30 -5.25
CA PRO A 13 -21.34 20.58 -4.65
C PRO A 13 -21.07 21.77 -5.60
N LEU A 14 -20.08 21.58 -6.47
CA LEU A 14 -19.62 22.49 -7.50
C LEU A 14 -20.56 22.68 -8.69
N ASP A 15 -21.61 21.86 -8.83
CA ASP A 15 -22.56 21.92 -9.94
C ASP A 15 -23.69 22.95 -9.69
N LYS A 16 -23.71 23.57 -8.50
CA LYS A 16 -24.69 24.61 -8.10
C LYS A 16 -24.20 26.04 -8.33
N ILE A 17 -23.00 26.21 -8.87
CA ILE A 17 -22.35 27.51 -9.04
C ILE A 17 -23.00 28.29 -10.19
N LYS A 18 -23.40 29.54 -9.94
CA LYS A 18 -24.12 30.38 -10.92
C LYS A 18 -23.41 31.69 -11.28
N THR A 19 -22.43 32.17 -10.50
CA THR A 19 -21.76 33.46 -10.77
C THR A 19 -20.32 33.30 -11.28
N PRO A 20 -19.80 34.21 -12.11
CA PRO A 20 -18.43 34.16 -12.63
C PRO A 20 -17.34 34.12 -11.55
N SER A 21 -17.55 34.80 -10.42
CA SER A 21 -16.62 34.79 -9.27
C SER A 21 -16.57 33.45 -8.55
N GLN A 22 -17.69 32.73 -8.47
CA GLN A 22 -17.76 31.38 -7.91
C GLN A 22 -17.13 30.34 -8.87
N ILE A 23 -17.25 30.52 -10.19
CA ILE A 23 -16.60 29.67 -11.19
C ILE A 23 -15.07 29.78 -11.06
N LEU A 24 -14.55 31.01 -10.99
CA LEU A 24 -13.11 31.26 -10.84
C LEU A 24 -12.55 30.68 -9.52
N LEU A 25 -13.33 30.79 -8.42
CA LEU A 25 -12.97 30.20 -7.13
C LEU A 25 -12.93 28.66 -7.21
N LYS A 26 -13.94 28.03 -7.84
CA LYS A 26 -13.99 26.59 -8.08
C LYS A 26 -12.79 26.09 -8.89
N GLU A 27 -12.47 26.75 -10.00
CA GLU A 27 -11.33 26.37 -10.84
C GLU A 27 -10.01 26.48 -10.08
N THR A 28 -9.85 27.56 -9.31
CA THR A 28 -8.66 27.79 -8.48
C THR A 28 -8.52 26.71 -7.40
N LEU A 29 -9.58 26.43 -6.64
CA LEU A 29 -9.57 25.41 -5.59
C LEU A 29 -9.38 23.99 -6.16
N SER A 30 -9.94 23.70 -7.34
CA SER A 30 -9.78 22.40 -7.99
C SER A 30 -8.32 22.12 -8.38
N LYS A 31 -7.60 23.12 -8.92
CA LYS A 31 -6.17 23.00 -9.24
C LYS A 31 -5.32 22.76 -7.98
N TYR A 32 -5.60 23.45 -6.88
CA TYR A 32 -4.88 23.20 -5.62
C TYR A 32 -5.15 21.81 -5.05
N VAL A 33 -6.38 21.31 -5.17
CA VAL A 33 -6.74 19.96 -4.72
C VAL A 33 -5.98 18.88 -5.50
N GLU A 34 -5.84 19.02 -6.81
CA GLU A 34 -5.06 18.08 -7.62
C GLU A 34 -3.59 18.04 -7.19
N LEU A 35 -2.97 19.21 -6.98
CA LEU A 35 -1.58 19.30 -6.49
C LEU A 35 -1.42 18.66 -5.11
N LEU A 36 -2.37 18.89 -4.21
CA LEU A 36 -2.36 18.31 -2.87
C LEU A 36 -2.55 16.79 -2.89
N LEU A 37 -3.39 16.26 -3.78
CA LEU A 37 -3.56 14.83 -3.97
C LEU A 37 -2.27 14.20 -4.51
N GLN A 38 -1.60 14.84 -5.47
CA GLN A 38 -0.30 14.37 -5.97
C GLN A 38 0.76 14.33 -4.86
N ASP A 39 0.86 15.40 -4.06
CA ASP A 39 1.78 15.45 -2.91
C ASP A 39 1.47 14.35 -1.89
N TYR A 40 0.18 14.11 -1.62
CA TYR A 40 -0.29 13.04 -0.74
C TYR A 40 0.11 11.66 -1.25
N GLU A 41 -0.14 11.37 -2.53
CA GLU A 41 0.19 10.09 -3.16
C GLU A 41 1.70 9.85 -3.11
N LYS A 42 2.51 10.84 -3.50
CA LYS A 42 3.97 10.76 -3.44
C LYS A 42 4.47 10.46 -2.02
N ALA A 43 3.95 11.18 -1.03
CA ALA A 43 4.35 11.01 0.37
C ALA A 43 3.96 9.64 0.97
N ILE A 44 2.94 8.97 0.42
CA ILE A 44 2.58 7.61 0.84
C ILE A 44 3.49 6.59 0.16
N ILE A 45 3.69 6.71 -1.16
CA ILE A 45 4.53 5.79 -1.93
C ILE A 45 5.94 5.72 -1.33
N GLU A 46 6.52 6.88 -0.98
CA GLU A 46 7.84 6.96 -0.34
C GLU A 46 7.95 6.19 0.99
N LYS A 47 6.83 5.90 1.65
CA LYS A 47 6.80 5.17 2.94
C LYS A 47 6.52 3.68 2.79
N ILE A 48 6.02 3.23 1.65
CA ILE A 48 5.70 1.82 1.38
C ILE A 48 6.84 1.25 0.54
N VAL A 49 7.88 0.71 1.20
CA VAL A 49 9.11 0.26 0.54
C VAL A 49 9.48 -1.17 0.91
N PRO A 50 10.12 -1.95 0.00
CA PRO A 50 10.46 -3.36 0.24
C PRO A 50 11.32 -3.61 1.48
N SER A 51 12.27 -2.72 1.77
CA SER A 51 13.21 -2.86 2.90
C SER A 51 12.57 -2.60 4.26
N LYS A 52 11.36 -2.03 4.29
CA LYS A 52 10.62 -1.71 5.51
C LYS A 52 9.14 -2.03 5.30
N PRO A 53 8.78 -3.33 5.20
CA PRO A 53 7.40 -3.73 5.01
C PRO A 53 6.56 -3.37 6.24
N LEU A 54 5.32 -2.96 6.00
CA LEU A 54 4.44 -2.38 7.00
C LEU A 54 3.39 -3.37 7.46
N THR A 55 3.15 -3.42 8.77
CA THR A 55 1.94 -4.04 9.31
C THR A 55 0.70 -3.25 8.92
N MET A 56 -0.48 -3.87 8.98
CA MET A 56 -1.75 -3.18 8.68
C MET A 56 -1.97 -1.94 9.54
N HIS A 57 -1.62 -2.00 10.82
CA HIS A 57 -1.73 -0.86 11.74
C HIS A 57 -0.80 0.30 11.37
N GLU A 58 0.44 0.00 10.97
CA GLU A 58 1.39 1.03 10.52
C GLU A 58 0.94 1.68 9.22
N PHE A 59 0.45 0.87 8.28
CA PHE A 59 -0.16 1.35 7.04
C PHE A 59 -1.32 2.31 7.31
N ASP A 60 -2.28 1.90 8.16
CA ASP A 60 -3.45 2.72 8.47
C ASP A 60 -3.07 4.05 9.16
N LYS A 61 -2.04 4.04 10.02
CA LYS A 61 -1.47 5.26 10.60
C LYS A 61 -0.88 6.18 9.54
N ILE A 62 -0.16 5.64 8.57
CA ILE A 62 0.41 6.41 7.46
C ILE A 62 -0.70 7.07 6.64
N ILE A 63 -1.73 6.31 6.24
CA ILE A 63 -2.88 6.83 5.48
C ILE A 63 -3.57 7.96 6.25
N LYS A 64 -3.89 7.74 7.53
CA LYS A 64 -4.56 8.73 8.38
C LYS A 64 -3.72 10.01 8.53
N SER A 65 -2.43 9.86 8.86
CA SER A 65 -1.52 10.99 9.05
C SER A 65 -1.32 11.78 7.76
N SER A 66 -1.11 11.11 6.62
CA SER A 66 -0.93 11.77 5.33
C SER A 66 -2.20 12.54 4.92
N THR A 67 -3.38 11.99 5.19
CA THR A 67 -4.67 12.65 4.90
C THR A 67 -4.84 13.92 5.75
N GLN A 68 -4.51 13.84 7.04
CA GLN A 68 -4.55 14.99 7.94
C GLN A 68 -3.56 16.10 7.52
N LYS A 69 -2.35 15.73 7.13
CA LYS A 69 -1.34 16.69 6.64
C LYS A 69 -1.78 17.40 5.36
N ALA A 70 -2.31 16.65 4.38
CA ALA A 70 -2.82 17.24 3.15
C ALA A 70 -3.95 18.26 3.44
N PHE A 71 -4.85 17.91 4.36
CA PHE A 71 -5.92 18.80 4.78
C PHE A 71 -5.44 20.05 5.51
N GLN A 72 -4.44 19.93 6.38
CA GLN A 72 -3.86 21.09 7.06
C GLN A 72 -3.20 22.05 6.06
N LYS A 73 -2.40 21.52 5.13
CA LYS A 73 -1.77 22.32 4.06
C LYS A 73 -2.81 23.08 3.22
N TYR A 74 -3.92 22.44 2.90
CA TYR A 74 -5.05 23.08 2.20
C TYR A 74 -5.67 24.23 3.01
N LYS A 75 -5.90 24.03 4.31
CA LYS A 75 -6.39 25.08 5.20
C LYS A 75 -5.44 26.27 5.26
N ASP A 76 -4.13 26.03 5.40
CA ASP A 76 -3.14 27.09 5.54
C ASP A 76 -3.07 27.98 4.29
N MET A 77 -3.21 27.39 3.09
CA MET A 77 -3.21 28.13 1.82
C MET A 77 -4.39 29.09 1.63
N THR A 78 -5.50 28.85 2.33
CA THR A 78 -6.77 29.56 2.11
C THR A 78 -7.08 30.62 3.18
N VAL A 79 -6.22 30.76 4.19
CA VAL A 79 -6.41 31.68 5.34
C VAL A 79 -6.48 33.15 4.93
N ASN A 80 -5.77 33.54 3.86
CA ASN A 80 -5.63 34.94 3.43
C ASN A 80 -6.60 35.34 2.31
N PHE A 81 -7.60 34.51 2.00
CA PHE A 81 -8.54 34.81 0.92
C PHE A 81 -9.54 35.87 1.36
N SER A 82 -9.80 36.85 0.49
CA SER A 82 -10.69 37.99 0.74
C SER A 82 -12.15 37.61 1.01
N ASN A 83 -12.58 36.39 0.66
CA ASN A 83 -13.92 35.82 0.90
C ASN A 83 -13.88 34.63 1.88
N LYS A 84 -13.25 34.82 3.04
CA LYS A 84 -12.92 33.76 4.01
C LYS A 84 -14.11 32.85 4.40
N GLU A 85 -15.31 33.38 4.60
CA GLU A 85 -16.48 32.61 5.05
C GLU A 85 -17.01 31.66 3.96
N THR A 86 -17.22 32.16 2.74
CA THR A 86 -17.59 31.32 1.57
C THR A 86 -16.50 30.29 1.26
N VAL A 87 -15.23 30.69 1.40
CA VAL A 87 -14.08 29.79 1.22
C VAL A 87 -14.07 28.70 2.29
N GLN A 88 -14.45 28.98 3.53
CA GLN A 88 -14.53 28.00 4.62
C GLN A 88 -15.64 26.96 4.45
N GLU A 89 -16.83 27.36 3.98
CA GLU A 89 -17.91 26.42 3.66
C GLU A 89 -17.49 25.48 2.51
N GLU A 90 -16.92 26.04 1.44
CA GLU A 90 -16.35 25.26 0.35
C GLU A 90 -15.26 24.30 0.86
N ILE A 91 -14.33 24.77 1.72
CA ILE A 91 -13.28 23.93 2.32
C ILE A 91 -13.85 22.69 3.03
N ASN A 92 -14.99 22.82 3.70
CA ASN A 92 -15.64 21.68 4.36
C ASN A 92 -16.20 20.67 3.36
N TYR A 93 -16.77 21.11 2.24
CA TYR A 93 -17.19 20.21 1.16
C TYR A 93 -15.98 19.54 0.49
N TYR A 94 -14.91 20.30 0.24
CA TYR A 94 -13.67 19.77 -0.35
C TYR A 94 -12.94 18.80 0.58
N ARG A 95 -13.05 18.94 1.90
CA ARG A 95 -12.55 17.95 2.86
C ARG A 95 -13.11 16.56 2.59
N LEU A 96 -14.43 16.46 2.40
CA LEU A 96 -15.10 15.19 2.12
C LEU A 96 -14.67 14.63 0.77
N TYR A 97 -14.51 15.49 -0.23
CA TYR A 97 -13.99 15.12 -1.54
C TYR A 97 -12.55 14.57 -1.46
N LEU A 98 -11.64 15.26 -0.76
CA LEU A 98 -10.27 14.81 -0.54
C LEU A 98 -10.23 13.45 0.17
N ILE A 99 -10.99 13.28 1.25
CA ILE A 99 -11.10 12.00 1.96
C ILE A 99 -11.59 10.90 1.01
N SER A 100 -12.62 11.19 0.20
CA SER A 100 -13.15 10.25 -0.79
C SER A 100 -12.12 9.85 -1.84
N LYS A 101 -11.33 10.81 -2.36
CA LYS A 101 -10.25 10.54 -3.31
C LYS A 101 -9.13 9.71 -2.68
N CYS A 102 -8.68 10.03 -1.48
CA CYS A 102 -7.73 9.21 -0.74
C CYS A 102 -8.26 7.77 -0.54
N LYS A 103 -9.53 7.62 -0.17
CA LYS A 103 -10.18 6.33 0.00
C LYS A 103 -10.27 5.53 -1.29
N SER A 104 -10.55 6.15 -2.43
CA SER A 104 -10.56 5.44 -3.72
C SER A 104 -9.19 4.83 -4.05
N LYS A 105 -8.10 5.48 -3.63
CA LYS A 105 -6.71 5.05 -3.86
C LYS A 105 -6.20 4.06 -2.82
N GLU A 106 -6.95 3.81 -1.74
CA GLU A 106 -6.50 2.94 -0.65
C GLU A 106 -6.20 1.51 -1.13
N GLY A 107 -7.00 0.97 -2.07
CA GLY A 107 -6.75 -0.35 -2.65
C GLY A 107 -5.40 -0.46 -3.35
N TYR A 108 -4.97 0.60 -4.04
CA TYR A 108 -3.65 0.67 -4.69
C TYR A 108 -2.51 0.62 -3.66
N PHE A 109 -2.56 1.47 -2.63
CA PHE A 109 -1.51 1.51 -1.62
C PHE A 109 -1.48 0.26 -0.74
N ARG A 110 -2.64 -0.33 -0.46
CA ARG A 110 -2.76 -1.59 0.28
C ARG A 110 -2.15 -2.75 -0.52
N PHE A 111 -2.37 -2.79 -1.84
CA PHE A 111 -1.69 -3.73 -2.73
C PHE A 111 -0.17 -3.60 -2.65
N LEU A 112 0.39 -2.39 -2.78
CA LEU A 112 1.84 -2.17 -2.66
C LEU A 112 2.39 -2.64 -1.30
N SER A 113 1.68 -2.32 -0.21
CA SER A 113 2.09 -2.73 1.14
C SER A 113 2.09 -4.25 1.32
N ASN A 114 1.06 -4.92 0.79
CA ASN A 114 0.96 -6.37 0.86
C ASN A 114 2.02 -7.05 -0.02
N PHE A 115 2.23 -6.54 -1.24
CA PHE A 115 3.25 -7.03 -2.15
C PHE A 115 4.64 -6.99 -1.51
N HIS A 116 5.04 -5.86 -0.93
CA HIS A 116 6.34 -5.75 -0.26
C HIS A 116 6.45 -6.60 1.01
N SER A 117 5.36 -6.75 1.77
CA SER A 117 5.34 -7.65 2.93
C SER A 117 5.52 -9.11 2.52
N PHE A 118 4.85 -9.53 1.45
CA PHE A 118 4.92 -10.87 0.90
C PHE A 118 6.34 -11.19 0.43
N GLU A 119 6.90 -10.34 -0.43
CA GLU A 119 8.24 -10.54 -0.99
C GLU A 119 9.30 -10.62 0.11
N PHE A 120 9.25 -9.72 1.10
CA PHE A 120 10.18 -9.75 2.23
C PHE A 120 10.11 -11.07 3.00
N VAL A 121 8.90 -11.52 3.37
CA VAL A 121 8.70 -12.76 4.13
C VAL A 121 9.11 -13.99 3.32
N TYR A 122 8.78 -14.03 2.03
CA TYR A 122 9.15 -15.12 1.14
C TYR A 122 10.67 -15.28 1.02
N GLN A 123 11.40 -14.19 0.78
CA GLN A 123 12.85 -14.22 0.68
C GLN A 123 13.49 -14.65 2.01
N LEU A 124 12.97 -14.18 3.15
CA LEU A 124 13.41 -14.60 4.48
C LEU A 124 13.22 -16.10 4.69
N MET A 125 12.03 -16.65 4.39
CA MET A 125 11.77 -18.08 4.53
C MET A 125 12.71 -18.92 3.64
N LYS A 126 12.86 -18.53 2.37
CA LYS A 126 13.74 -19.22 1.43
C LYS A 126 15.18 -19.26 1.94
N HIS A 127 15.69 -18.12 2.43
CA HIS A 127 17.04 -18.02 2.99
C HIS A 127 17.20 -18.90 4.23
N LEU A 128 16.26 -18.84 5.18
CA LEU A 128 16.36 -19.63 6.42
C LEU A 128 16.27 -21.14 6.17
N ILE A 129 15.42 -21.58 5.25
CA ILE A 129 15.36 -23.00 4.87
C ILE A 129 16.63 -23.44 4.16
N GLN A 130 17.23 -22.59 3.32
CA GLN A 130 18.53 -22.91 2.70
C GLN A 130 19.62 -23.07 3.75
N GLU A 131 19.74 -22.13 4.69
CA GLU A 131 20.74 -22.18 5.76
C GLU A 131 20.51 -23.37 6.70
N LEU A 132 19.25 -23.74 6.97
CA LEU A 132 18.90 -24.96 7.71
C LEU A 132 19.29 -26.24 6.94
N ASN A 133 19.06 -26.28 5.63
CA ASN A 133 19.41 -27.42 4.77
C ASN A 133 20.93 -27.56 4.60
N ASP A 134 21.67 -26.45 4.62
CA ASP A 134 23.13 -26.40 4.62
C ASP A 134 23.75 -26.70 6.00
N GLU A 135 22.93 -27.04 7.01
CA GLU A 135 23.33 -27.31 8.40
C GLU A 135 24.03 -26.13 9.11
N LYS A 136 23.87 -24.90 8.59
CA LYS A 136 24.42 -23.67 9.21
C LYS A 136 23.56 -23.13 10.34
N LEU A 137 22.30 -23.56 10.42
CA LEU A 137 21.35 -23.23 11.47
C LEU A 137 20.69 -24.49 12.01
N THR A 138 20.40 -24.51 13.31
CA THR A 138 19.46 -25.46 13.90
C THR A 138 18.01 -25.07 13.62
N ILE A 139 17.08 -26.01 13.80
CA ILE A 139 15.62 -25.73 13.71
C ILE A 139 15.21 -24.58 14.64
N THR A 140 15.72 -24.58 15.88
CA THR A 140 15.43 -23.56 16.88
C THR A 140 15.93 -22.19 16.43
N GLU A 141 17.14 -22.11 15.89
CA GLU A 141 17.72 -20.86 15.37
C GLU A 141 16.97 -20.36 14.13
N CYS A 142 16.59 -21.25 13.21
CA CYS A 142 15.79 -20.93 12.04
C CYS A 142 14.47 -20.23 12.44
N VAL A 143 13.70 -20.83 13.36
CA VAL A 143 12.45 -20.25 13.86
C VAL A 143 12.69 -18.95 14.63
N SER A 144 13.74 -18.90 15.45
CA SER A 144 14.09 -17.70 16.22
C SER A 144 14.45 -16.52 15.30
N HIS A 145 15.26 -16.76 14.28
CA HIS A 145 15.64 -15.77 13.27
C HIS A 145 14.43 -15.26 12.51
N TYR A 146 13.51 -16.15 12.10
CA TYR A 146 12.27 -15.72 11.48
C TYR A 146 11.49 -14.76 12.39
N LYS A 147 11.25 -15.14 13.64
CA LYS A 147 10.48 -14.31 14.59
C LYS A 147 11.15 -12.95 14.85
N LYS A 148 12.48 -12.89 14.81
CA LYS A 148 13.25 -11.65 14.99
C LYS A 148 13.20 -10.74 13.76
N LEU A 149 13.23 -11.32 12.56
CA LEU A 149 13.45 -10.58 11.31
C LEU A 149 12.18 -10.34 10.51
N ALA A 150 11.16 -11.19 10.62
CA ALA A 150 9.93 -11.10 9.86
C ALA A 150 9.17 -9.81 10.16
N LYS A 151 8.69 -9.15 9.12
CA LYS A 151 8.00 -7.86 9.16
C LYS A 151 6.87 -7.83 8.14
N GLY A 152 5.94 -6.89 8.28
CA GLY A 152 4.83 -6.70 7.35
C GLY A 152 3.53 -7.38 7.77
N SER A 153 2.63 -7.57 6.81
CA SER A 153 1.27 -8.11 7.05
C SER A 153 1.17 -9.64 7.00
N ILE A 154 2.17 -10.35 6.47
CA ILE A 154 2.11 -11.80 6.18
C ILE A 154 2.96 -12.62 7.18
N ILE A 155 3.38 -12.01 8.29
CA ILE A 155 4.30 -12.61 9.27
C ILE A 155 3.79 -13.95 9.81
N LEU A 156 2.51 -14.04 10.16
CA LEU A 156 1.93 -15.25 10.77
C LEU A 156 1.80 -16.40 9.76
N GLU A 157 1.34 -16.11 8.54
CA GLU A 157 1.22 -17.10 7.48
C GLU A 157 2.59 -17.64 7.07
N GLY A 158 3.59 -16.75 6.94
CA GLY A 158 4.96 -17.19 6.69
C GLY A 158 5.56 -18.02 7.83
N LEU A 159 5.22 -17.73 9.09
CA LEU A 159 5.67 -18.55 10.22
C LEU A 159 5.08 -19.96 10.16
N GLN A 160 3.80 -20.08 9.82
CA GLN A 160 3.15 -21.38 9.65
C GLN A 160 3.79 -22.17 8.51
N ASN A 161 3.99 -21.53 7.35
CA ASN A 161 4.66 -22.16 6.22
C ASN A 161 6.08 -22.63 6.56
N LEU A 162 6.81 -21.88 7.39
CA LEU A 162 8.13 -22.27 7.87
C LEU A 162 8.08 -23.50 8.77
N TYR A 163 7.14 -23.55 9.73
CA TYR A 163 6.94 -24.74 10.57
C TYR A 163 6.62 -25.98 9.74
N ASP A 164 5.64 -25.87 8.83
CA ASP A 164 5.25 -26.96 7.94
C ASP A 164 6.44 -27.46 7.10
N ALA A 165 7.29 -26.55 6.62
CA ALA A 165 8.46 -26.90 5.83
C ALA A 165 9.53 -27.65 6.64
N ILE A 166 9.72 -27.29 7.91
CA ILE A 166 10.73 -27.91 8.78
C ILE A 166 10.41 -29.38 9.05
N GLU A 167 9.13 -29.74 9.12
CA GLU A 167 8.66 -31.12 9.33
C GLU A 167 8.92 -32.03 8.12
N LEU A 168 9.23 -31.45 6.95
CA LEU A 168 9.52 -32.21 5.74
C LEU A 168 10.99 -32.65 5.65
N PRO A 169 11.29 -33.70 4.86
CA PRO A 169 12.66 -34.04 4.46
C PRO A 169 13.37 -32.86 3.79
N THR A 170 14.68 -32.74 4.03
CA THR A 170 15.56 -31.65 3.57
C THR A 170 15.35 -31.29 2.09
N GLU A 171 15.27 -32.31 1.23
CA GLU A 171 15.13 -32.18 -0.21
C GLU A 171 13.77 -31.60 -0.66
N LYS A 172 12.74 -31.63 0.19
CA LYS A 172 11.39 -31.14 -0.13
C LYS A 172 11.09 -29.76 0.43
N ARG A 173 11.86 -29.26 1.40
CA ARG A 173 11.51 -28.04 2.16
C ARG A 173 11.41 -26.80 1.29
N LEU A 174 12.38 -26.57 0.40
CA LEU A 174 12.41 -25.40 -0.48
C LEU A 174 11.26 -25.43 -1.50
N GLU A 175 11.04 -26.59 -2.12
CA GLU A 175 9.94 -26.77 -3.07
C GLU A 175 8.59 -26.51 -2.40
N PHE A 176 8.41 -26.97 -1.17
CA PHE A 176 7.21 -26.71 -0.39
C PHE A 176 6.97 -25.21 -0.18
N ILE A 177 7.99 -24.46 0.27
CA ILE A 177 7.89 -23.00 0.45
C ILE A 177 7.55 -22.31 -0.86
N ILE A 178 8.20 -22.67 -1.96
CA ILE A 178 7.93 -22.11 -3.30
C ILE A 178 6.47 -22.36 -3.71
N ASN A 179 5.99 -23.59 -3.53
CA ASN A 179 4.64 -23.98 -3.92
C ASN A 179 3.56 -23.27 -3.08
N LYS A 180 3.74 -23.17 -1.76
CA LYS A 180 2.84 -22.40 -0.89
C LYS A 180 2.80 -20.93 -1.29
N THR A 181 3.96 -20.37 -1.61
CA THR A 181 4.11 -18.97 -2.00
C THR A 181 3.47 -18.67 -3.37
N ASN A 182 3.44 -19.63 -4.29
CA ASN A 182 2.83 -19.45 -5.62
C ASN A 182 1.32 -19.16 -5.56
N ALA A 183 0.61 -19.69 -4.59
CA ALA A 183 -0.82 -19.41 -4.40
C ALA A 183 -1.03 -17.91 -4.06
N VAL A 184 -0.31 -17.40 -3.06
CA VAL A 184 -0.37 -15.99 -2.66
C VAL A 184 0.11 -15.07 -3.80
N ARG A 185 1.14 -15.47 -4.54
CA ARG A 185 1.60 -14.74 -5.74
C ARG A 185 0.49 -14.56 -6.76
N LYS A 186 -0.28 -15.62 -7.02
CA LYS A 186 -1.42 -15.57 -7.94
C LYS A 186 -2.51 -14.62 -7.44
N GLU A 187 -2.84 -14.65 -6.14
CA GLU A 187 -3.82 -13.73 -5.56
C GLU A 187 -3.39 -12.26 -5.66
N LEU A 188 -2.10 -11.98 -5.46
CA LEU A 188 -1.53 -10.65 -5.66
C LEU A 188 -1.59 -10.23 -7.13
N GLU A 189 -1.29 -11.11 -8.07
CA GLU A 189 -1.37 -10.81 -9.51
C GLU A 189 -2.83 -10.59 -9.96
N ASP A 190 -3.79 -11.34 -9.42
CA ASP A 190 -5.22 -11.12 -9.66
C ASP A 190 -5.65 -9.75 -9.12
N SER A 191 -5.19 -9.38 -7.93
CA SER A 191 -5.43 -8.05 -7.34
C SER A 191 -4.82 -6.93 -8.19
N ARG A 192 -3.59 -7.12 -8.68
CA ARG A 192 -2.91 -6.20 -9.60
C ARG A 192 -3.72 -6.00 -10.88
N ASN A 193 -4.18 -7.09 -11.49
CA ASN A 193 -4.97 -7.06 -12.72
C ASN A 193 -6.32 -6.33 -12.53
N GLN A 194 -6.98 -6.53 -11.38
CA GLN A 194 -8.18 -5.76 -11.05
C GLN A 194 -7.88 -4.26 -10.91
N LEU A 195 -6.77 -3.91 -10.25
CA LEU A 195 -6.38 -2.52 -10.06
C LEU A 195 -5.96 -1.85 -11.37
N LEU A 196 -5.30 -2.55 -12.29
CA LEU A 196 -4.95 -2.06 -13.64
C LEU A 196 -6.19 -1.68 -14.45
N ARG A 197 -7.31 -2.40 -14.29
CA ARG A 197 -8.59 -2.05 -14.93
C ARG A 197 -9.18 -0.74 -14.41
N ILE A 198 -8.84 -0.35 -13.18
CA ILE A 198 -9.34 0.87 -12.52
C ILE A 198 -8.36 2.03 -12.72
N TYR A 199 -7.05 1.75 -12.73
CA TYR A 199 -5.96 2.71 -12.77
C TYR A 199 -5.00 2.40 -13.92
N SER A 200 -5.42 2.70 -15.15
CA SER A 200 -4.69 2.37 -16.39
C SER A 200 -3.26 2.89 -16.48
N ASN A 201 -2.89 3.91 -15.70
CA ASN A 201 -1.55 4.54 -15.70
C ASN A 201 -0.75 4.28 -14.41
N ALA A 202 -1.22 3.42 -13.50
CA ALA A 202 -0.49 3.15 -12.27
C ALA A 202 0.64 2.14 -12.50
N ASN A 203 1.82 2.44 -11.96
CA ASN A 203 2.97 1.55 -12.05
C ASN A 203 2.87 0.51 -10.93
N PHE A 204 2.43 -0.70 -11.27
CA PHE A 204 2.29 -1.81 -10.33
C PHE A 204 3.48 -2.77 -10.49
N PRO A 205 4.21 -3.09 -9.39
CA PRO A 205 5.25 -4.10 -9.44
C PRO A 205 4.67 -5.44 -9.90
N CYS A 206 5.43 -6.16 -10.72
CA CYS A 206 5.06 -7.49 -11.18
C CYS A 206 5.41 -8.53 -10.11
N THR A 207 4.53 -9.50 -9.87
CA THR A 207 4.78 -10.52 -8.84
C THR A 207 5.79 -11.60 -9.26
N ASN A 208 6.20 -11.58 -10.53
CA ASN A 208 7.15 -12.52 -11.12
C ASN A 208 8.56 -11.93 -11.30
N GLU A 209 8.78 -10.67 -10.95
CA GLU A 209 10.12 -10.10 -10.98
C GLU A 209 10.96 -10.73 -9.87
N GLU A 210 12.03 -11.43 -10.24
CA GLU A 210 13.08 -11.77 -9.29
C GLU A 210 13.68 -10.48 -8.79
N ILE A 211 13.39 -10.10 -7.54
CA ILE A 211 14.05 -8.96 -6.92
C ILE A 211 15.54 -9.30 -6.86
N PRO A 212 16.42 -8.49 -7.48
CA PRO A 212 17.84 -8.77 -7.50
C PRO A 212 18.38 -8.97 -6.08
N SER A 213 19.38 -9.83 -5.96
CA SER A 213 20.02 -10.29 -4.73
C SER A 213 20.60 -9.19 -3.82
N THR A 214 20.45 -7.91 -4.16
CA THR A 214 20.76 -6.77 -3.29
C THR A 214 20.00 -6.80 -1.97
N THR A 215 18.89 -7.54 -1.86
CA THR A 215 18.21 -7.79 -0.58
C THR A 215 18.96 -8.80 0.31
N ILE A 216 19.84 -9.64 -0.23
CA ILE A 216 20.65 -10.59 0.56
C ILE A 216 21.73 -9.86 1.38
N SER A 217 22.21 -8.70 0.88
CA SER A 217 23.10 -7.81 1.64
C SER A 217 22.46 -7.31 2.95
N PHE A 218 21.13 -7.18 3.02
CA PHE A 218 20.43 -6.82 4.26
C PHE A 218 20.58 -7.88 5.35
N PHE A 219 20.64 -9.17 5.00
CA PHE A 219 20.68 -10.26 5.97
C PHE A 219 22.10 -10.53 6.47
N THR A 220 23.12 -10.32 5.64
CA THR A 220 24.54 -10.45 6.01
C THR A 220 25.03 -9.33 6.92
N THR A 221 24.32 -8.19 7.01
CA THR A 221 24.69 -7.06 7.88
C THR A 221 24.05 -7.15 9.29
N LEU A 222 23.12 -8.10 9.50
CA LEU A 222 22.38 -8.28 10.76
C LEU A 222 22.78 -9.53 11.56
N MET A 223 23.68 -10.36 11.01
CA MET A 223 24.44 -11.38 11.74
C MET A 223 25.71 -10.77 12.32
#